data_AF-A0A3S4EW04-F1
#
_entry.id   AF-A0A3S4EW04-F1
#
_cell.length_a   1.000
_cell.length_b   1.000
_cell.length_c   1.000
_cell.angle_alpha   90.00
_cell.angle_beta   90.00
_cell.angle_gamma   90.00
#
_symmetry.space_group_name_H-M   'P 1'
#
loop_
_entity.id
_entity.type
_entity.pdbx_description
1 polymer ?
#
loop_
_entity_poly.entity_id
_entity_poly.type
_entity_poly.pdbx_seq_one_letter_code
_entity_poly.pdbx_strand_id
1 'polypeptide(L)'
;MTAVKNALRNHYQGTSHDPYVSHNPQEPWRPISVFRTQESHILQVRPKLPQAIGNVEYIAYGMPSLSVYLPYYQGMRHYQPGDDKGTDRASNDSTYWTFRTLQTLVMQDYNAFAPDVQHAWENI
;
A
#
# COMPACT_ATOMS: atom_id res chain seq x y z
N MET A 1 13.51 1.25 7.84
CA MET A 1 12.07 1.08 7.56
C MET A 1 11.62 1.97 6.40
N THR A 2 11.83 3.29 6.47
CA THR A 2 11.44 4.25 5.40
C THR A 2 11.98 3.89 4.02
N ALA A 3 13.26 3.51 3.91
CA ALA A 3 13.85 3.11 2.62
C ALA A 3 13.13 1.92 1.95
N VAL A 4 12.74 0.91 2.74
CA VAL A 4 12.02 -0.28 2.22
C VAL A 4 10.61 0.11 1.77
N LYS A 5 9.89 0.90 2.57
CA LYS A 5 8.58 1.44 2.17
C LYS A 5 8.69 2.24 0.86
N ASN A 6 9.68 3.11 0.73
CA ASN A 6 9.88 3.92 -0.48
C ASN A 6 10.24 3.06 -1.71
N ALA A 7 11.04 2.01 -1.52
CA ALA A 7 11.33 1.06 -2.59
C ALA A 7 10.06 0.33 -3.07
N LEU A 8 9.21 -0.13 -2.15
CA LEU A 8 7.95 -0.80 -2.49
C LEU A 8 6.90 0.14 -3.11
N ARG A 9 7.00 1.44 -2.86
CA ARG A 9 6.18 2.49 -3.50
C ARG A 9 6.71 2.95 -4.85
N ASN A 10 7.88 2.49 -5.26
CA ASN A 10 8.51 2.99 -6.47
C ASN A 10 7.69 2.66 -7.71
N HIS A 11 7.50 3.68 -8.54
CA HIS A 11 6.95 3.54 -9.87
C HIS A 11 7.75 4.38 -10.88
N TYR A 12 9.06 4.52 -10.64
CA TYR A 12 9.96 5.39 -11.42
C TYR A 12 9.60 6.88 -11.40
N GLN A 13 8.96 7.33 -10.31
CA GLN A 13 8.56 8.72 -10.14
C GLN A 13 9.70 9.71 -10.38
N GLY A 14 9.40 10.78 -11.13
CA GLY A 14 10.38 11.81 -11.51
C GLY A 14 11.31 11.41 -12.67
N THR A 15 11.05 10.28 -13.34
CA THR A 15 11.81 9.86 -14.54
C THR A 15 10.88 9.69 -15.75
N SER A 16 11.46 9.50 -16.93
CA SER A 16 10.72 9.19 -18.16
C SER A 16 10.01 7.83 -18.14
N HIS A 17 10.36 6.96 -17.19
CA HIS A 17 9.81 5.60 -17.06
C HIS A 17 8.60 5.52 -16.14
N ASP A 18 8.12 6.64 -15.59
CA ASP A 18 6.94 6.68 -14.74
C ASP A 18 5.67 6.40 -15.57
N PRO A 19 4.98 5.26 -15.39
CA PRO A 19 3.81 4.92 -16.20
C PRO A 19 2.55 5.69 -15.78
N TYR A 20 2.59 6.47 -14.70
CA TYR A 20 1.46 7.29 -14.24
C TYR A 20 1.52 8.74 -14.75
N VAL A 21 2.68 9.16 -15.24
CA VAL A 21 2.88 10.47 -15.87
C VAL A 21 3.11 10.31 -17.38
N SER A 22 3.86 9.28 -17.77
CA SER A 22 4.09 8.96 -19.19
C SER A 22 2.95 8.12 -19.75
N HIS A 23 2.61 8.36 -21.02
CA HIS A 23 1.62 7.57 -21.76
C HIS A 23 2.34 6.68 -22.78
N ASN A 24 3.36 5.94 -22.32
CA ASN A 24 4.19 5.08 -23.17
C ASN A 24 3.75 3.60 -23.06
N PRO A 25 2.94 3.08 -23.99
CA PRO A 25 2.54 1.67 -23.96
C PRO A 25 3.68 0.69 -24.26
N GLN A 26 4.83 1.17 -24.76
CA GLN A 26 6.02 0.38 -25.07
C GLN A 26 7.06 0.42 -23.95
N GLU A 27 6.71 0.93 -22.76
CA GLU A 27 7.63 0.99 -21.62
C GLU A 27 8.13 -0.41 -21.25
N PRO A 28 9.45 -0.69 -21.36
CA PRO A 28 9.99 -2.01 -21.03
C PRO A 28 10.04 -2.28 -19.52
N TRP A 29 10.01 -1.24 -18.67
CA TRP A 29 10.24 -1.40 -17.24
C TRP A 29 8.93 -1.46 -16.46
N ARG A 30 8.71 -2.59 -15.80
CA ARG A 30 7.57 -2.75 -14.89
C ARG A 30 7.85 -2.01 -13.58
N PRO A 31 7.02 -1.05 -13.14
CA PRO A 31 7.17 -0.42 -11.82
C PRO A 31 6.96 -1.44 -10.69
N ILE A 32 7.43 -1.12 -9.48
CA ILE A 32 7.22 -1.98 -8.31
C ILE A 32 5.78 -1.84 -7.80
N SER A 33 5.36 -0.60 -7.52
CA SER A 33 4.00 -0.25 -7.13
C SER A 33 3.10 -0.25 -8.36
N VAL A 34 2.15 -1.18 -8.42
CA VAL A 34 1.17 -1.29 -9.49
C VAL A 34 -0.24 -1.42 -8.94
N PHE A 35 -1.23 -0.96 -9.71
CA PHE A 35 -2.65 -1.12 -9.36
C PHE A 35 -3.07 -2.60 -9.14
N ARG A 36 -2.35 -3.54 -9.76
CA ARG A 36 -2.58 -5.00 -9.60
C ARG A 36 -1.97 -5.60 -8.33
N THR A 37 -1.21 -4.85 -7.55
CA THR A 37 -0.72 -5.34 -6.26
C THR A 37 -1.92 -5.62 -5.37
N GLN A 38 -2.00 -6.83 -4.83
CA GLN A 38 -3.04 -7.19 -3.86
C GLN A 38 -2.68 -6.66 -2.48
N GLU A 39 -1.46 -6.95 -2.04
CA GLU A 39 -0.92 -6.51 -0.76
C GLU A 39 0.61 -6.34 -0.87
N SER A 40 1.18 -5.55 0.02
CA SER A 40 2.62 -5.40 0.17
C SER A 40 3.01 -5.50 1.64
N HIS A 41 4.03 -6.31 1.92
CA HIS A 41 4.37 -6.72 3.28
C HIS A 41 5.82 -6.35 3.61
N ILE A 42 6.04 -5.88 4.84
CA ILE A 42 7.37 -5.71 5.42
C ILE A 42 7.38 -6.40 6.77
N LEU A 43 8.16 -7.48 6.91
CA LEU A 43 8.32 -8.17 8.17
C LEU A 43 9.55 -7.63 8.90
N GLN A 44 9.36 -7.18 10.13
CA GLN A 44 10.42 -6.62 10.97
C GLN A 44 10.51 -7.39 12.29
N VAL A 45 11.69 -7.94 12.57
CA VAL A 45 12.05 -8.51 13.86
C VAL A 45 12.88 -7.50 14.64
N ARG A 46 12.51 -7.20 15.89
CA ARG A 46 13.23 -6.29 16.79
C ARG A 46 13.69 -7.06 18.03
N PRO A 47 14.89 -7.68 18.01
CA PRO A 47 15.33 -8.62 19.05
C PRO A 47 15.46 -8.04 20.45
N LYS A 48 15.58 -6.71 20.56
CA LYS A 48 15.70 -6.00 21.85
C LYS A 48 14.34 -5.78 22.55
N LEU A 49 13.24 -6.27 21.97
CA LEU A 49 11.88 -6.14 22.50
C LEU A 49 11.26 -7.54 22.68
N PRO A 50 10.30 -7.71 23.63
CA PRO A 50 9.50 -8.93 23.72
C PRO A 50 8.83 -9.25 22.39
N GLN A 51 8.80 -10.52 21.98
CA GLN A 51 8.29 -10.94 20.65
C GLN A 51 6.92 -10.35 20.31
N ALA A 52 6.00 -10.31 21.27
CA ALA A 52 4.65 -9.78 21.13
C ALA A 52 4.59 -8.35 20.55
N ILE A 53 5.59 -7.52 20.85
CA ILE A 53 5.71 -6.16 20.32
C ILE A 53 6.94 -5.97 19.44
N GLY A 54 7.91 -6.88 19.48
CA GLY A 54 9.17 -6.81 18.75
C GLY A 54 9.03 -7.27 17.29
N ASN A 55 8.16 -8.24 17.05
CA ASN A 55 7.91 -8.79 15.72
C ASN A 55 6.65 -8.15 15.14
N VAL A 56 6.81 -7.46 14.01
CA VAL A 56 5.76 -6.66 13.38
C VAL A 56 5.75 -6.96 11.88
N GLU A 57 4.57 -7.27 11.36
CA GLU A 57 4.29 -7.30 9.93
C GLU A 57 3.59 -6.00 9.56
N TYR A 58 4.16 -5.24 8.62
CA TYR A 58 3.50 -4.07 8.08
C TYR A 58 2.83 -4.44 6.77
N ILE A 59 1.52 -4.23 6.67
CA ILE A 59 0.73 -4.54 5.47
C ILE A 59 0.21 -3.25 4.87
N ALA A 60 0.42 -3.08 3.57
CA ALA A 60 -0.28 -2.10 2.74
C ALA A 60 -1.23 -2.82 1.80
N TYR A 61 -2.53 -2.55 1.92
CA TYR A 61 -3.55 -3.14 1.06
C TYR A 61 -3.54 -2.48 -0.32
N GLY A 62 -3.50 -3.28 -1.37
CA GLY A 62 -3.45 -2.81 -2.74
C GLY A 62 -2.11 -2.20 -3.15
N MET A 63 -2.18 -1.15 -3.95
CA MET A 63 -1.03 -0.42 -4.49
C MET A 63 -0.31 0.40 -3.40
N PRO A 64 0.98 0.12 -3.07
CA PRO A 64 1.66 0.77 -1.95
C PRO A 64 1.82 2.29 -2.08
N SER A 65 1.94 2.84 -3.30
CA SER A 65 2.06 4.29 -3.52
C SER A 65 0.76 5.06 -3.24
N LEU A 66 -0.37 4.34 -3.14
CA LEU A 66 -1.68 4.87 -2.79
C LEU A 66 -2.22 4.24 -1.49
N SER A 67 -1.31 3.72 -0.66
CA SER A 67 -1.65 3.04 0.60
C SER A 67 -0.67 3.34 1.73
N VAL A 68 -1.14 3.04 2.93
CA VAL A 68 -0.37 3.09 4.17
C VAL A 68 0.02 1.71 4.64
N TYR A 69 1.17 1.63 5.32
CA TYR A 69 1.67 0.41 5.92
C TYR A 69 1.18 0.31 7.38
N LEU A 70 0.16 -0.50 7.61
CA LEU A 70 -0.45 -0.73 8.92
C LEU A 70 0.36 -1.78 9.70
N PRO A 71 0.70 -1.54 10.98
CA PRO A 71 1.48 -2.47 11.79
C PRO A 71 0.61 -3.56 12.44
N TYR A 72 0.84 -4.81 12.07
CA TYR A 72 0.30 -6.00 12.71
C TYR A 72 1.36 -6.60 13.64
N TYR A 73 1.13 -6.48 14.94
CA TYR A 73 2.04 -7.01 15.96
C TYR A 73 1.78 -8.49 16.18
N GLN A 74 2.84 -9.29 16.34
CA GLN A 74 2.72 -10.74 16.59
C GLN A 74 1.86 -11.05 17.84
N GLY A 75 1.86 -10.16 18.85
CA GLY A 75 1.08 -10.33 20.07
C GLY A 75 -0.43 -10.04 19.94
N MET A 76 -0.91 -9.58 18.78
CA MET A 76 -2.33 -9.31 18.58
C MET A 76 -3.17 -10.57 18.73
N ARG A 77 -4.36 -10.42 19.35
CA ARG A 77 -5.33 -11.52 19.52
C ARG A 77 -6.54 -11.42 18.59
N HIS A 78 -6.76 -10.22 18.04
CA HIS A 78 -7.87 -9.90 17.15
C HIS A 78 -7.39 -8.88 16.12
N TYR A 79 -7.96 -8.95 14.92
CA TYR A 79 -7.73 -7.97 13.86
C TYR A 79 -8.59 -6.72 14.07
N GLN A 80 -8.30 -5.62 13.35
CA GLN A 80 -9.22 -4.49 13.35
C GLN A 80 -10.52 -4.90 12.64
N PRO A 81 -11.67 -4.30 13.01
CA PRO A 81 -12.93 -4.58 12.31
C PRO A 81 -12.78 -4.36 10.80
N GLY A 82 -13.10 -5.38 10.01
CA GLY A 82 -13.05 -5.32 8.54
C GLY A 82 -11.79 -5.92 7.91
N ASP A 83 -10.70 -6.12 8.67
CA ASP A 83 -9.51 -6.84 8.20
C ASP A 83 -9.77 -8.34 8.03
N ASP A 84 -10.75 -8.86 8.78
CA ASP A 84 -11.23 -10.24 8.74
C ASP A 84 -12.20 -10.51 7.58
N LYS A 85 -12.45 -9.51 6.73
CA LYS A 85 -13.40 -9.58 5.60
C LYS A 85 -12.67 -9.41 4.27
N GLY A 86 -12.64 -10.48 3.48
CA GLY A 86 -12.00 -10.50 2.17
C GLY A 86 -12.68 -11.46 1.20
N THR A 87 -13.88 -11.11 0.74
CA THR A 87 -14.61 -11.90 -0.28
C THR A 87 -14.29 -11.43 -1.69
N ASP A 88 -14.78 -12.14 -2.71
CA ASP A 88 -14.70 -11.77 -4.13
C ASP A 88 -15.65 -10.62 -4.52
N ARG A 89 -16.47 -10.13 -3.58
CA ARG A 89 -17.41 -9.02 -3.79
C ARG A 89 -16.95 -7.77 -3.05
N ALA A 90 -16.92 -6.65 -3.78
CA ALA A 90 -16.64 -5.35 -3.19
C ALA A 90 -17.63 -5.00 -2.07
N SER A 91 -17.10 -4.55 -0.93
CA SER A 91 -17.90 -4.17 0.23
C SER A 91 -17.30 -2.98 0.97
N ASN A 92 -18.16 -2.21 1.64
CA ASN A 92 -17.75 -1.02 2.40
C ASN A 92 -17.30 -1.36 3.84
N ASP A 93 -17.44 -2.61 4.26
CA ASP A 93 -17.12 -3.08 5.60
C ASP A 93 -15.82 -3.89 5.65
N SER A 94 -15.14 -4.05 4.52
CA SER A 94 -13.85 -4.71 4.37
C SER A 94 -12.75 -3.66 4.23
N THR A 95 -11.69 -3.78 5.03
CA THR A 95 -10.51 -2.91 4.93
C THR A 95 -9.87 -3.03 3.55
N TYR A 96 -9.71 -4.27 3.05
CA TYR A 96 -9.17 -4.53 1.72
C TYR A 96 -9.99 -3.80 0.65
N TRP A 97 -11.32 -3.98 0.63
CA TRP A 97 -12.17 -3.36 -0.39
C TRP A 97 -12.27 -1.84 -0.26
N THR A 98 -12.10 -1.29 0.94
CA THR A 98 -12.00 0.15 1.17
C THR A 98 -10.78 0.73 0.44
N PHE A 99 -9.59 0.14 0.64
CA PHE A 99 -8.38 0.56 -0.08
C PHE A 99 -8.49 0.32 -1.60
N ARG A 100 -9.04 -0.82 -2.02
CA ARG A 100 -9.25 -1.11 -3.46
C ARG A 100 -10.19 -0.11 -4.12
N THR A 101 -11.26 0.28 -3.44
CA THR A 101 -12.22 1.26 -3.95
C THR A 101 -11.56 2.63 -4.10
N LEU A 102 -10.88 3.12 -3.05
CA LEU A 102 -10.13 4.37 -3.11
C LEU A 102 -9.12 4.37 -4.27
N GLN A 103 -8.30 3.33 -4.39
CA GLN A 103 -7.31 3.23 -5.46
C GLN A 103 -7.96 3.19 -6.85
N THR A 104 -9.12 2.54 -7.00
CA THR A 104 -9.85 2.51 -8.27
C THR A 104 -10.32 3.90 -8.68
N LEU A 105 -10.77 4.71 -7.71
CA LEU A 105 -11.16 6.11 -7.95
C LEU A 105 -9.96 6.98 -8.31
N VAL A 106 -8.85 6.86 -7.58
CA VAL A 106 -7.62 7.61 -7.88
C VAL A 106 -7.10 7.28 -9.27
N MET A 107 -7.15 6.02 -9.68
CA MET A 107 -6.66 5.59 -10.99
C MET A 107 -7.50 6.10 -12.18
N GLN A 108 -8.66 6.74 -11.95
CA GLN A 108 -9.40 7.43 -13.03
C GLN A 108 -8.62 8.65 -13.55
N ASP A 109 -7.91 9.34 -12.66
CA ASP A 109 -6.97 10.41 -12.99
C ASP A 109 -5.89 10.47 -11.89
N TYR A 110 -4.82 9.69 -12.09
CA TYR A 110 -3.76 9.55 -11.08
C TYR A 110 -3.13 10.89 -10.74
N ASN A 111 -2.88 11.74 -11.75
CA ASN A 111 -2.18 13.00 -11.54
C ASN A 111 -3.04 14.02 -10.79
N ALA A 112 -4.37 13.97 -10.96
CA ALA A 112 -5.29 14.81 -10.20
C ALA A 112 -5.46 14.33 -8.74
N PHE A 113 -5.60 13.02 -8.52
CA PHE A 113 -6.08 12.50 -7.22
C PHE A 113 -5.01 11.87 -6.32
N ALA A 114 -3.91 11.38 -6.88
CA ALA A 114 -2.84 10.76 -6.07
C ALA A 114 -2.22 11.73 -5.04
N PRO A 115 -2.00 13.03 -5.35
CA PRO A 115 -1.45 13.96 -4.37
C PRO A 115 -2.28 14.09 -3.10
N ASP A 116 -3.62 14.11 -3.20
CA ASP A 116 -4.51 14.21 -2.04
C ASP A 116 -4.39 12.99 -1.14
N VAL A 117 -4.36 11.79 -1.72
CA VAL A 117 -4.16 10.55 -0.97
C VAL A 117 -2.79 10.52 -0.32
N GLN A 118 -1.74 10.93 -1.03
CA GLN A 118 -0.37 10.97 -0.52
C GLN A 118 -0.23 11.94 0.66
N HIS A 119 -0.74 13.15 0.52
CA HIS A 119 -0.75 14.16 1.59
C HIS A 119 -1.56 13.70 2.83
N ALA A 120 -2.64 12.94 2.64
CA ALA A 120 -3.46 12.47 3.75
C ALA A 120 -2.68 11.58 4.73
N TRP A 121 -1.72 10.77 4.24
CA TRP A 121 -0.94 9.89 5.10
C TRP A 121 0.48 10.36 5.41
N GLU A 122 0.99 11.41 4.75
CA GLU A 122 2.25 12.03 5.14
C GLU A 122 2.18 12.71 6.52
N ASN A 123 0.97 13.09 6.96
CA ASN A 123 0.70 13.81 8.20
C ASN A 123 0.36 12.92 9.41
N ILE A 124 0.52 11.59 9.29
CA ILE A 124 0.17 10.59 10.31
C ILE A 124 1.33 9.62 10.52
#